data_AF-A0A0Q0WP46-F1
#
_entry.id   AF-A0A0Q0WP46-F1
#
_cell.length_a   1.000
_cell.length_b   1.000
_cell.length_c   1.000
_cell.angle_alpha   90.00
_cell.angle_beta   90.00
_cell.angle_gamma   90.00
#
_symmetry.space_group_name_H-M   'P 1'
#
loop_
_entity.id
_entity.type
_entity.pdbx_description
1 polymer ?
#
loop_
_entity_poly.entity_id
_entity_poly.type
_entity_poly.pdbx_seq_one_letter_code
_entity_poly.pdbx_strand_id
1 'polypeptide(L)'
;MAEKALTEAVGLFEEKMAQGRYKEAAKIREDHSLPLDMLRDAVTKEYSRVLGLGEYSLAADLAKEYSLSEKLIRDAASRSFQRKVDGEHYKAAAEYAKKFGLPPEMIREAAVQAFEKSMDYGLAKNAAEIAVSFELPDDMRIKAAEKAYSKFMDSGLYHKALKTAQQYELPEELVREAETKAKGRR
;
A
#
# COMPACT_ATOMS: atom_id res chain seq x y z
N MET A 1 -32.26 -26.85 -16.40
CA MET A 1 -31.19 -27.53 -15.63
C MET A 1 -30.04 -26.58 -15.32
N ALA A 2 -29.45 -25.89 -16.31
CA ALA A 2 -28.35 -24.93 -16.09
C ALA A 2 -28.75 -23.73 -15.19
N GLU A 3 -29.91 -23.13 -15.41
CA GLU A 3 -30.40 -21.99 -14.61
C GLU A 3 -30.61 -22.34 -13.13
N LYS A 4 -31.16 -23.53 -12.85
CA LYS A 4 -31.33 -24.04 -11.47
C LYS A 4 -29.99 -24.23 -10.77
N ALA A 5 -28.98 -24.76 -11.47
CA ALA A 5 -27.64 -24.95 -10.93
C ALA A 5 -26.93 -23.61 -10.63
N LEU A 6 -27.16 -22.58 -11.47
CA LEU A 6 -26.64 -21.23 -11.21
C LEU A 6 -27.29 -20.60 -9.98
N THR A 7 -28.62 -20.72 -9.83
CA THR A 7 -29.32 -20.19 -8.65
C THR A 7 -28.88 -20.89 -7.35
N GLU A 8 -28.66 -22.20 -7.38
CA GLU A 8 -28.13 -22.95 -6.24
C GLU A 8 -26.70 -22.49 -5.89
N ALA A 9 -25.84 -22.29 -6.89
CA ALA A 9 -24.48 -21.79 -6.70
C ALA A 9 -24.45 -20.36 -6.16
N VAL A 10 -25.37 -19.48 -6.59
CA VAL A 10 -25.55 -18.15 -6.01
C VAL A 10 -25.92 -18.29 -4.53
N GLY A 11 -26.90 -19.13 -4.17
CA GLY A 11 -27.27 -19.35 -2.77
C GLY A 11 -26.09 -19.79 -1.89
N LEU A 12 -25.26 -20.71 -2.39
CA LEU A 12 -24.03 -21.13 -1.71
C LEU A 12 -23.02 -19.97 -1.58
N PHE A 13 -22.87 -19.17 -2.63
CA PHE A 13 -22.04 -17.97 -2.58
C PHE A 13 -22.52 -16.99 -1.49
N GLU A 14 -23.83 -16.71 -1.43
CA GLU A 14 -24.41 -15.80 -0.43
C GLU A 14 -24.16 -16.30 0.99
N GLU A 15 -24.34 -17.61 1.22
CA GLU A 15 -24.08 -18.24 2.51
C GLU A 15 -22.63 -18.06 2.95
N LYS A 16 -21.67 -18.30 2.04
CA LYS A 16 -20.24 -18.14 2.34
C LYS A 16 -19.86 -16.68 2.57
N MET A 17 -20.44 -15.74 1.83
CA MET A 17 -20.27 -14.30 2.07
C MET A 17 -20.75 -13.91 3.47
N ALA A 18 -21.96 -14.33 3.85
CA ALA A 18 -22.53 -14.02 5.17
C ALA A 18 -21.74 -14.64 6.34
N GLN A 19 -21.06 -15.77 6.12
CA GLN A 19 -20.16 -16.41 7.07
C GLN A 19 -18.76 -15.75 7.12
N GLY A 20 -18.48 -14.74 6.29
CA GLY A 20 -17.16 -14.13 6.17
C GLY A 20 -16.11 -15.02 5.48
N ARG A 21 -16.54 -16.11 4.82
CA ARG A 21 -15.67 -17.07 4.13
C ARG A 21 -15.41 -16.64 2.69
N TYR A 22 -14.84 -15.44 2.51
CA TYR A 22 -14.69 -14.80 1.19
C TYR A 22 -13.89 -15.62 0.18
N LYS A 23 -12.89 -16.39 0.63
CA LYS A 23 -12.11 -17.28 -0.26
C LYS A 23 -12.95 -18.43 -0.80
N GLU A 24 -13.81 -19.02 0.04
CA GLU A 24 -14.74 -20.07 -0.40
C GLU A 24 -15.79 -19.48 -1.34
N ALA A 25 -16.32 -18.28 -1.04
CA ALA A 25 -17.26 -17.58 -1.91
C ALA A 25 -16.63 -17.26 -3.29
N ALA A 26 -15.41 -16.72 -3.33
CA ALA A 26 -14.69 -16.44 -4.58
C ALA A 26 -14.46 -17.72 -5.40
N LYS A 27 -14.12 -18.84 -4.75
CA LYS A 27 -13.98 -20.13 -5.42
C LYS A 27 -15.30 -20.60 -6.03
N ILE A 28 -16.43 -20.48 -5.32
CA ILE A 28 -17.76 -20.81 -5.86
C ILE A 28 -18.07 -19.95 -7.10
N ARG A 29 -17.78 -18.63 -7.05
CA ARG A 29 -17.93 -17.76 -8.21
C ARG A 29 -17.14 -18.28 -9.41
N GLU A 30 -15.88 -18.64 -9.20
CA GLU A 30 -14.99 -19.13 -10.27
C GLU A 30 -15.45 -20.49 -10.82
N ASP A 31 -15.67 -21.47 -9.94
CA ASP A 31 -16.06 -22.84 -10.30
C ASP A 31 -17.37 -22.87 -11.10
N HIS A 32 -18.30 -21.97 -10.80
CA HIS A 32 -19.61 -21.88 -11.45
C HIS A 32 -19.69 -20.76 -12.49
N SER A 33 -18.59 -20.01 -12.73
CA SER A 33 -18.54 -18.86 -13.64
C SER A 33 -19.68 -17.87 -13.41
N LEU A 34 -20.00 -17.58 -12.15
CA LEU A 34 -21.15 -16.76 -11.78
C LEU A 34 -20.92 -15.30 -12.24
N PRO A 35 -21.88 -14.72 -12.98
CA PRO A 35 -21.74 -13.36 -13.45
C PRO A 35 -21.98 -12.37 -12.28
N LEU A 36 -21.25 -11.24 -12.30
CA LEU A 36 -21.21 -10.30 -11.17
C LEU A 36 -22.57 -9.67 -10.83
N ASP A 37 -23.44 -9.52 -11.82
CA ASP A 37 -24.79 -8.98 -11.66
C ASP A 37 -25.65 -9.84 -10.73
N MET A 38 -25.51 -11.17 -10.79
CA MET A 38 -26.21 -12.10 -9.90
C MET A 38 -25.71 -12.03 -8.46
N LEU A 39 -24.47 -11.58 -8.24
CA LEU A 39 -23.84 -11.52 -6.92
C LEU A 39 -24.01 -10.16 -6.23
N ARG A 40 -24.49 -9.16 -6.97
CA ARG A 40 -24.50 -7.76 -6.56
C ARG A 40 -25.23 -7.53 -5.24
N ASP A 41 -26.38 -8.17 -5.05
CA ASP A 41 -27.19 -8.01 -3.83
C ASP A 41 -26.49 -8.61 -2.61
N ALA A 42 -25.95 -9.83 -2.74
CA ALA A 42 -25.21 -10.51 -1.68
C ALA A 42 -23.97 -9.70 -1.28
N VAL A 43 -23.19 -9.23 -2.25
CA VAL A 43 -21.99 -8.43 -2.00
C VAL A 43 -22.35 -7.07 -1.40
N THR A 44 -23.45 -6.43 -1.82
CA THR A 44 -23.88 -5.14 -1.26
C THR A 44 -24.36 -5.25 0.19
N LYS A 45 -25.09 -6.33 0.52
CA LYS A 45 -25.46 -6.66 1.90
C LYS A 45 -24.23 -6.86 2.76
N GLU A 46 -23.28 -7.66 2.26
CA GLU A 46 -22.05 -7.98 2.99
C GLU A 46 -21.15 -6.75 3.16
N TYR A 47 -20.98 -5.93 2.10
CA TYR A 47 -20.33 -4.62 2.16
C TYR A 47 -20.89 -3.77 3.29
N SER A 48 -22.21 -3.65 3.38
CA SER A 48 -22.89 -2.83 4.40
C SER A 48 -22.63 -3.38 5.81
N ARG A 49 -22.63 -4.72 5.96
CA ARG A 49 -22.33 -5.41 7.22
C ARG A 49 -20.91 -5.12 7.68
N VAL A 50 -19.90 -5.33 6.83
CA VAL A 50 -18.49 -5.11 7.18
C VAL A 50 -18.19 -3.63 7.42
N LEU A 51 -18.85 -2.73 6.68
CA LEU A 51 -18.75 -1.29 6.91
C LEU A 51 -19.27 -0.90 8.30
N GLY A 52 -20.39 -1.50 8.72
CA GLY A 52 -20.97 -1.31 10.06
C GLY A 52 -20.09 -1.83 11.20
N LEU A 53 -19.32 -2.90 10.96
CA LEU A 53 -18.30 -3.40 11.89
C LEU A 53 -17.02 -2.56 11.90
N GLY A 54 -16.90 -1.59 10.99
CA GLY A 54 -15.70 -0.77 10.83
C GLY A 54 -14.59 -1.44 10.02
N GLU A 55 -14.85 -2.57 9.37
CA GLU A 55 -13.89 -3.30 8.53
C GLU A 55 -13.75 -2.63 7.16
N TYR A 56 -13.32 -1.37 7.15
CA TYR A 56 -13.30 -0.51 5.97
C TYR A 56 -12.38 -1.01 4.86
N SER A 57 -11.25 -1.63 5.21
CA SER A 57 -10.32 -2.19 4.23
C SER A 57 -10.98 -3.29 3.41
N LEU A 58 -11.64 -4.21 4.12
CA LEU A 58 -12.39 -5.31 3.53
C LEU A 58 -13.59 -4.81 2.72
N ALA A 59 -14.34 -3.83 3.24
CA ALA A 59 -15.44 -3.20 2.51
C ALA A 59 -14.98 -2.64 1.16
N ALA A 60 -13.85 -1.92 1.13
CA ALA A 60 -13.30 -1.36 -0.09
C ALA A 60 -12.82 -2.46 -1.07
N ASP A 61 -12.16 -3.49 -0.56
CA ASP A 61 -11.72 -4.64 -1.38
C ASP A 61 -12.92 -5.37 -2.00
N LEU A 62 -13.98 -5.66 -1.23
CA LEU A 62 -15.22 -6.25 -1.74
C LEU A 62 -15.86 -5.37 -2.83
N ALA A 63 -15.97 -4.06 -2.57
CA ALA A 63 -16.56 -3.13 -3.53
C ALA A 63 -15.77 -3.09 -4.84
N LYS A 64 -14.44 -3.14 -4.77
CA LYS A 64 -13.55 -3.12 -5.93
C LYS A 64 -13.58 -4.45 -6.69
N GLU A 65 -13.49 -5.57 -5.98
CA GLU A 65 -13.43 -6.91 -6.58
C GLU A 65 -14.72 -7.24 -7.36
N TYR A 66 -15.87 -6.89 -6.80
CA TYR A 66 -17.17 -7.18 -7.40
C TYR A 66 -17.75 -5.99 -8.17
N SER A 67 -16.92 -5.00 -8.50
CA SER A 67 -17.29 -3.85 -9.36
C SER A 67 -18.56 -3.12 -8.88
N LEU A 68 -18.68 -2.89 -7.57
CA LEU A 68 -19.65 -1.94 -7.04
C LEU A 68 -19.30 -0.52 -7.48
N SER A 69 -20.20 0.44 -7.27
CA SER A 69 -20.00 1.82 -7.72
C SER A 69 -18.71 2.45 -7.18
N GLU A 70 -18.02 3.28 -7.98
CA GLU A 70 -16.80 3.98 -7.56
C GLU A 70 -16.97 4.74 -6.24
N LYS A 71 -18.15 5.31 -6.00
CA LYS A 71 -18.46 6.01 -4.75
C LYS A 71 -18.28 5.10 -3.54
N LEU A 72 -18.86 3.89 -3.56
CA LEU A 72 -18.76 2.92 -2.45
C LEU A 72 -17.31 2.46 -2.23
N ILE A 73 -16.56 2.29 -3.32
CA ILE A 73 -15.12 1.95 -3.26
C ILE A 73 -14.36 3.07 -2.55
N ARG A 74 -14.52 4.32 -3.01
CA ARG A 74 -13.79 5.48 -2.46
C ARG A 74 -14.21 5.81 -1.04
N ASP A 75 -15.49 5.70 -0.69
CA ASP A 75 -16.00 6.00 0.65
C ASP A 75 -15.40 5.03 1.69
N ALA A 76 -15.43 3.72 1.41
CA ALA A 76 -14.80 2.72 2.28
C ALA A 76 -13.27 2.88 2.32
N ALA A 77 -12.64 3.10 1.16
CA ALA A 77 -11.20 3.28 1.09
C ALA A 77 -10.73 4.51 1.88
N SER A 78 -11.46 5.63 1.81
CA SER A 78 -11.13 6.87 2.54
C SER A 78 -11.21 6.67 4.05
N ARG A 79 -12.20 5.93 4.56
CA ARG A 79 -12.29 5.59 6.00
C ARG A 79 -11.15 4.66 6.45
N SER A 80 -10.82 3.68 5.60
CA SER A 80 -9.68 2.78 5.83
C SER A 80 -8.34 3.52 5.83
N PHE A 81 -8.18 4.50 4.94
CA PHE A 81 -7.05 5.40 4.90
C PHE A 81 -6.96 6.20 6.21
N GLN A 82 -8.05 6.84 6.63
CA GLN A 82 -8.06 7.65 7.86
C GLN A 82 -7.64 6.82 9.07
N ARG A 83 -8.16 5.60 9.24
CA ARG A 83 -7.72 4.70 10.32
C ARG A 83 -6.22 4.40 10.29
N LYS A 84 -5.61 4.29 9.11
CA LYS A 84 -4.16 4.07 8.99
C LYS A 84 -3.38 5.32 9.37
N VAL A 85 -3.88 6.50 9.00
CA VAL A 85 -3.29 7.79 9.40
C VAL A 85 -3.39 7.97 10.92
N ASP A 86 -4.56 7.72 11.51
CA ASP A 86 -4.79 7.82 12.96
C ASP A 86 -3.92 6.84 13.76
N GLY A 87 -3.68 5.64 13.21
CA GLY A 87 -2.74 4.66 13.76
C GLY A 87 -1.27 4.93 13.41
N GLU A 88 -0.97 6.07 12.79
CA GLU A 88 0.36 6.50 12.34
C GLU A 88 1.07 5.51 11.40
N HIS A 89 0.30 4.71 10.67
CA HIS A 89 0.75 3.78 9.63
C HIS A 89 0.84 4.49 8.27
N TYR A 90 1.54 5.63 8.22
CA TYR A 90 1.51 6.58 7.11
C TYR A 90 1.95 5.99 5.76
N LYS A 91 3.01 5.16 5.72
CA LYS A 91 3.44 4.50 4.48
C LYS A 91 2.34 3.59 3.94
N ALA A 92 1.75 2.77 4.81
CA ALA A 92 0.64 1.89 4.43
C ALA A 92 -0.60 2.70 4.01
N ALA A 93 -0.85 3.85 4.63
CA ALA A 93 -1.92 4.77 4.23
C ALA A 93 -1.68 5.29 2.80
N ALA A 94 -0.47 5.75 2.48
CA ALA A 94 -0.11 6.24 1.15
C ALA A 94 -0.21 5.14 0.07
N GLU A 95 0.31 3.94 0.34
CA GLU A 95 0.19 2.78 -0.57
C GLU A 95 -1.28 2.42 -0.81
N TYR A 96 -2.08 2.44 0.27
CA TYR A 96 -3.50 2.13 0.22
C TYR A 96 -4.29 3.17 -0.59
N ALA A 97 -4.03 4.46 -0.36
CA ALA A 97 -4.62 5.55 -1.14
C ALA A 97 -4.30 5.42 -2.63
N LYS A 98 -3.04 5.10 -2.99
CA LYS A 98 -2.61 4.82 -4.37
C LYS A 98 -3.35 3.61 -4.96
N LYS A 99 -3.48 2.50 -4.21
CA LYS A 99 -4.21 1.28 -4.65
C LYS A 99 -5.67 1.56 -5.02
N PHE A 100 -6.32 2.47 -4.30
CA PHE A 100 -7.75 2.76 -4.45
C PHE A 100 -8.05 4.03 -5.26
N GLY A 101 -7.03 4.70 -5.81
CA GLY A 101 -7.23 5.93 -6.58
C GLY A 101 -7.85 7.04 -5.76
N LEU A 102 -7.48 7.14 -4.48
CA LEU A 102 -7.85 8.29 -3.65
C LEU A 102 -7.12 9.56 -4.14
N PRO A 103 -7.60 10.77 -3.77
CA PRO A 103 -6.99 12.03 -4.18
C PRO A 103 -5.45 12.04 -4.05
N PRO A 104 -4.72 12.53 -5.07
CA PRO A 104 -3.26 12.60 -5.04
C PRO A 104 -2.69 13.30 -3.80
N GLU A 105 -3.39 14.31 -3.30
CA GLU A 105 -3.03 15.07 -2.09
C GLU A 105 -2.99 14.16 -0.86
N MET A 106 -3.96 13.25 -0.69
CA MET A 106 -3.97 12.29 0.42
C MET A 106 -2.79 11.32 0.36
N ILE A 107 -2.41 10.88 -0.84
CA ILE A 107 -1.24 10.03 -1.05
C ILE A 107 0.03 10.79 -0.64
N ARG A 108 0.17 12.03 -1.12
CA ARG A 108 1.34 12.88 -0.88
C ARG A 108 1.49 13.21 0.60
N GLU A 109 0.43 13.64 1.27
CA GLU A 109 0.46 13.99 2.70
C GLU A 109 0.87 12.80 3.57
N ALA A 110 0.28 11.63 3.33
CA ALA A 110 0.67 10.42 4.05
C ALA A 110 2.12 10.00 3.75
N ALA A 111 2.57 10.13 2.51
CA ALA A 111 3.96 9.85 2.15
C ALA A 111 4.95 10.81 2.83
N VAL A 112 4.63 12.10 2.92
CA VAL A 112 5.44 13.10 3.64
C VAL A 112 5.53 12.76 5.13
N GLN A 113 4.40 12.44 5.78
CA GLN A 113 4.42 12.02 7.19
C GLN A 113 5.22 10.73 7.41
N ALA A 114 5.14 9.76 6.49
CA ALA A 114 5.94 8.54 6.54
C ALA A 114 7.45 8.84 6.39
N PHE A 115 7.80 9.79 5.53
CA PHE A 115 9.16 10.26 5.34
C PHE A 115 9.70 10.92 6.61
N GLU A 116 8.96 11.88 7.16
CA GLU A 116 9.34 12.64 8.37
C GLU A 116 9.57 11.69 9.55
N LYS A 117 8.60 10.81 9.82
CA LYS A 117 8.71 9.81 10.87
C LYS A 117 9.93 8.89 10.68
N SER A 118 10.23 8.51 9.43
CA SER A 118 11.44 7.73 9.13
C SER A 118 12.73 8.52 9.40
N MET A 119 12.75 9.82 9.09
CA MET A 119 13.88 10.70 9.36
C MET A 119 14.12 10.90 10.86
N ASP A 120 13.05 11.01 11.64
CA ASP A 120 13.06 11.20 13.10
C ASP A 120 13.60 9.96 13.82
N TYR A 121 13.20 8.75 13.40
CA TYR A 121 13.76 7.50 13.93
C TYR A 121 15.17 7.18 13.39
N GLY A 122 15.78 8.06 12.60
CA GLY A 122 17.11 7.85 12.04
C GLY A 122 17.16 6.73 10.99
N LEU A 123 16.02 6.41 10.37
CA LEU A 123 15.85 5.46 9.27
C LEU A 123 15.99 6.17 7.92
N ALA A 124 17.06 6.95 7.74
CA ALA A 124 17.24 7.83 6.58
C ALA A 124 17.19 7.09 5.22
N LYS A 125 17.70 5.85 5.15
CA LYS A 125 17.57 5.02 3.93
C LYS A 125 16.10 4.72 3.60
N ASN A 126 15.29 4.40 4.61
CA ASN A 126 13.86 4.16 4.42
C ASN A 126 13.14 5.45 4.00
N ALA A 127 13.53 6.60 4.56
CA ALA A 127 13.01 7.89 4.14
C ALA A 127 13.32 8.19 2.66
N ALA A 128 14.55 7.94 2.21
CA ALA A 128 14.93 8.10 0.80
C ALA A 128 14.12 7.15 -0.13
N GLU A 129 13.89 5.91 0.30
CA GLU A 129 13.04 4.95 -0.43
C GLU A 129 11.58 5.40 -0.52
N ILE A 130 11.02 5.97 0.55
CA ILE A 130 9.68 6.57 0.55
C ILE A 130 9.62 7.74 -0.43
N ALA A 131 10.61 8.64 -0.39
CA ALA A 131 10.65 9.79 -1.28
C ALA A 131 10.64 9.38 -2.76
N VAL A 132 11.40 8.34 -3.14
CA VAL A 132 11.37 7.77 -4.50
C VAL A 132 10.03 7.11 -4.80
N SER A 133 9.52 6.26 -3.91
CA SER A 133 8.31 5.46 -4.16
C SER A 133 7.04 6.30 -4.38
N PHE A 134 7.02 7.50 -3.79
CA PHE A 134 5.91 8.44 -3.84
C PHE A 134 6.22 9.72 -4.59
N GLU A 135 7.34 9.78 -5.31
CA GLU A 135 7.74 10.92 -6.13
C GLU A 135 7.69 12.25 -5.32
N LEU A 136 8.17 12.19 -4.07
CA LEU A 136 8.31 13.37 -3.23
C LEU A 136 9.40 14.29 -3.82
N PRO A 137 9.39 15.60 -3.47
CA PRO A 137 10.40 16.54 -3.92
C PRO A 137 11.84 16.03 -3.82
N ASP A 138 12.64 16.31 -4.84
CA ASP A 138 14.02 15.79 -4.95
C ASP A 138 14.89 16.18 -3.75
N ASP A 139 14.68 17.36 -3.17
CA ASP A 139 15.40 17.82 -1.99
C ASP A 139 15.15 16.90 -0.78
N MET A 140 13.93 16.37 -0.61
CA MET A 140 13.63 15.38 0.43
C MET A 140 14.39 14.08 0.20
N ARG A 141 14.38 13.58 -1.04
CA ARG A 141 15.11 12.37 -1.45
C ARG A 141 16.61 12.51 -1.21
N ILE A 142 17.20 13.59 -1.72
CA ILE A 142 18.65 13.86 -1.61
C ILE A 142 19.05 14.02 -0.15
N LYS A 143 18.33 14.83 0.64
CA LYS A 143 18.62 15.03 2.07
C LYS A 143 18.60 13.73 2.87
N ALA A 144 17.63 12.85 2.60
CA ALA A 144 17.57 11.55 3.27
C ALA A 144 18.69 10.61 2.81
N ALA A 145 19.03 10.61 1.52
CA ALA A 145 20.12 9.83 0.97
C ALA A 145 21.49 10.26 1.51
N GLU A 146 21.76 11.56 1.62
CA GLU A 146 22.98 12.11 2.23
C GLU A 146 23.08 11.70 3.70
N LYS A 147 22.00 11.84 4.48
CA LYS A 147 21.98 11.41 5.88
C LYS A 147 22.23 9.90 6.03
N ALA A 148 21.68 9.08 5.12
CA ALA A 148 21.93 7.65 5.09
C ALA A 148 23.38 7.32 4.72
N TYR A 149 23.94 8.03 3.72
CA TYR A 149 25.33 7.94 3.30
C TYR A 149 26.28 8.22 4.47
N SER A 150 26.14 9.37 5.14
CA SER A 150 26.99 9.76 6.27
C SER A 150 26.94 8.73 7.39
N LYS A 151 25.74 8.26 7.75
CA LYS A 151 25.58 7.21 8.78
C LYS A 151 26.32 5.92 8.40
N PHE A 152 26.30 5.51 7.13
CA PHE A 152 27.05 4.35 6.66
C PHE A 152 28.56 4.60 6.66
N MET A 153 29.02 5.78 6.26
CA MET A 153 30.44 6.16 6.33
C MET A 153 30.96 6.11 7.76
N ASP A 154 30.25 6.74 8.70
CA ASP A 154 30.62 6.79 10.12
C ASP A 154 30.67 5.39 10.75
N SER A 155 29.78 4.49 10.31
CA SER A 155 29.74 3.10 10.79
C SER A 155 30.77 2.19 10.10
N GLY A 156 31.60 2.72 9.19
CA GLY A 156 32.54 1.95 8.38
C GLY A 156 31.86 1.03 7.33
N LEU A 157 30.59 1.23 7.04
CA LEU A 157 29.80 0.46 6.08
C LEU A 157 29.96 1.04 4.66
N TYR A 158 31.21 1.20 4.20
CA TYR A 158 31.56 1.94 2.99
C TYR A 158 30.91 1.40 1.71
N HIS A 159 30.74 0.09 1.56
CA HIS A 159 30.00 -0.48 0.41
C HIS A 159 28.53 -0.07 0.40
N LYS A 160 27.89 0.06 1.58
CA LYS A 160 26.50 0.54 1.68
C LYS A 160 26.43 2.05 1.42
N ALA A 161 27.41 2.82 1.89
CA ALA A 161 27.55 4.24 1.58
C ALA A 161 27.69 4.45 0.07
N LEU A 162 28.62 3.74 -0.59
CA LEU A 162 28.82 3.79 -2.04
C LEU A 162 27.55 3.45 -2.81
N LYS A 163 26.88 2.34 -2.45
CA LYS A 163 25.60 1.96 -3.08
C LYS A 163 24.54 3.04 -2.92
N THR A 164 24.47 3.68 -1.75
CA THR A 164 23.53 4.78 -1.49
C THR A 164 23.84 5.99 -2.37
N ALA A 165 25.12 6.40 -2.43
CA ALA A 165 25.54 7.53 -3.24
C ALA A 165 25.23 7.33 -4.73
N GLN A 166 25.50 6.13 -5.25
CA GLN A 166 25.19 5.78 -6.64
C GLN A 166 23.68 5.70 -6.91
N GLN A 167 22.93 5.01 -6.03
CA GLN A 167 21.49 4.80 -6.22
C GLN A 167 20.70 6.10 -6.23
N TYR A 168 21.12 7.09 -5.44
CA TYR A 168 20.42 8.37 -5.30
C TYR A 168 21.12 9.51 -6.02
N GLU A 169 22.11 9.20 -6.87
CA GLU A 169 22.83 10.19 -7.69
C GLU A 169 23.39 11.35 -6.84
N LEU A 170 23.98 11.01 -5.69
CA LEU A 170 24.65 11.97 -4.84
C LEU A 170 25.90 12.52 -5.54
N PRO A 171 26.42 13.70 -5.11
CA PRO A 171 27.60 14.32 -5.71
C PRO A 171 28.76 13.34 -5.90
N GLU A 172 29.46 13.43 -7.04
CA GLU A 172 30.56 12.53 -7.40
C GLU A 172 31.65 12.45 -6.32
N GLU A 173 31.87 13.54 -5.59
CA GLU A 173 32.82 13.61 -4.49
C GLU A 173 32.51 12.56 -3.41
N LEU A 174 31.22 12.41 -3.03
CA LEU A 174 30.77 11.39 -2.07
C LEU A 174 30.93 9.98 -2.63
N VAL A 175 30.68 9.79 -3.92
CA VAL A 175 30.90 8.49 -4.59
C VAL A 175 32.37 8.08 -4.50
N ARG A 176 33.29 8.99 -4.87
CA ARG A 176 34.74 8.73 -4.86
C ARG A 176 35.27 8.49 -3.45
N GLU A 177 34.77 9.23 -2.47
CA GLU A 177 35.16 9.08 -1.07
C GLU A 177 34.80 7.67 -0.54
N ALA A 178 33.54 7.26 -0.69
CA ALA A 178 33.10 5.93 -0.26
C ALA A 178 33.80 4.80 -1.03
N GLU A 179 34.07 4.98 -2.32
CA GLU A 179 34.80 4.01 -3.14
C GLU A 179 36.23 3.80 -2.63
N THR A 180 36.94 4.88 -2.31
CA THR A 180 38.31 4.83 -1.77
C THR A 180 38.33 4.08 -0.44
N LYS A 181 37.41 4.40 0.47
CA LYS A 181 37.31 3.75 1.78
C LYS A 181 36.90 2.28 1.67
N ALA A 182 36.04 1.93 0.72
CA ALA A 182 35.64 0.56 0.46
C ALA A 182 36.79 -0.31 -0.08
N LYS A 183 37.64 0.25 -0.96
CA LYS A 183 38.81 -0.47 -1.52
C LYS A 183 39.95 -0.66 -0.51
N GLY A 184 40.15 0.30 0.40
CA GLY A 184 41.23 0.26 1.41
C GLY A 184 41.01 -0.69 2.59
N ARG A 185 39.92 -1.47 2.61
CA ARG A 185 39.56 -2.38 3.72
C ARG A 185 39.77 -3.88 3.38
N ARG A 186 40.66 -4.19 2.43
CA ARG A 186 41.06 -5.55 2.09
C ARG A 186 42.17 -6.07 2.99
#